data_AF-A0A708B6J5-F1
#
_entry.id   AF-A0A708B6J5-F1
#
_cell.length_a   1.000
_cell.length_b   1.000
_cell.length_c   1.000
_cell.angle_alpha   90.00
_cell.angle_beta   90.00
_cell.angle_gamma   90.00
#
_symmetry.space_group_name_H-M   'P 1'
#
loop_
_entity.id
_entity.type
_entity.pdbx_description
1 polymer ?
#
loop_
_entity_poly.entity_id
_entity_poly.type
_entity_poly.pdbx_seq_one_letter_code
_entity_poly.pdbx_strand_id
1 'polypeptide(L)'
;GLKRAAEGRRLMVLDTLRRFHIEEENASGPMAQVIGRMEAIAADTGCSIVFLHHASKGAAMMGAGDQQQASRGSSVLVDNIRWQSYLSSMTSAEAEEWGVDDDQRRFFVRFGVSKANYGAPFADRWFRRHDGGVLKPAVLERQRKSKGVPRGEA
;
A
#
# COMPACT_ATOMS: atom_id res chain seq x y z
N GLY A 1 20.61 2.96 -17.94
CA GLY A 1 19.65 3.88 -17.28
C GLY A 1 18.25 3.30 -17.37
N LEU A 2 17.33 3.78 -16.52
CA LEU A 2 15.97 3.22 -16.41
C LEU A 2 15.21 3.12 -17.74
N LYS A 3 15.37 4.09 -18.66
CA LYS A 3 14.74 4.06 -19.99
C LYS A 3 15.09 2.80 -20.79
N ARG A 4 16.39 2.48 -20.92
CA ARG A 4 16.87 1.26 -21.59
C ARG A 4 16.36 -0.01 -20.90
N ALA A 5 16.25 0.01 -19.58
CA ALA A 5 15.70 -1.11 -18.83
C ALA A 5 14.19 -1.27 -19.05
N ALA A 6 13.47 -0.22 -19.49
CA ALA A 6 12.04 -0.22 -19.76
C ALA A 6 11.69 -0.59 -21.22
N GLU A 7 12.59 -0.37 -22.18
CA GLU A 7 12.40 -0.72 -23.59
C GLU A 7 11.98 -2.20 -23.77
N GLY A 8 10.94 -2.42 -24.58
CA GLY A 8 10.40 -3.74 -24.89
C GLY A 8 9.68 -4.45 -23.74
N ARG A 9 9.44 -3.78 -22.59
CA ARG A 9 8.75 -4.36 -21.43
C ARG A 9 7.41 -3.68 -21.20
N ARG A 10 6.49 -4.45 -20.63
CA ARG A 10 5.16 -3.97 -20.23
C ARG A 10 5.14 -3.38 -18.82
N LEU A 11 6.01 -3.87 -17.94
CA LEU A 11 6.07 -3.52 -16.53
C LEU A 11 7.52 -3.52 -16.04
N MET A 12 7.87 -2.52 -15.24
CA MET A 12 9.10 -2.44 -14.48
C MET A 12 8.75 -2.15 -13.01
N VAL A 13 9.35 -2.93 -12.09
CA VAL A 13 9.19 -2.76 -10.64
C VAL A 13 10.49 -2.25 -10.04
N LEU A 14 10.41 -1.13 -9.32
CA LEU A 14 11.56 -0.48 -8.67
C LEU A 14 11.47 -0.64 -7.15
N ASP A 15 12.40 -1.40 -6.58
CA ASP A 15 12.41 -1.73 -5.15
C ASP A 15 13.72 -1.28 -4.44
N THR A 16 13.69 -0.24 -3.60
CA THR A 16 12.65 0.78 -3.37
C THR A 16 13.00 2.08 -4.08
N LEU A 17 12.04 3.02 -4.23
CA LEU A 17 12.22 4.31 -4.92
C LEU A 17 13.54 5.02 -4.56
N ARG A 18 13.87 5.07 -3.25
CA ARG A 18 15.07 5.72 -2.72
C ARG A 18 16.38 5.23 -3.34
N ARG A 19 16.43 4.01 -3.88
CA ARG A 19 17.62 3.43 -4.51
C ARG A 19 17.84 3.91 -5.94
N PHE A 20 16.89 4.64 -6.51
CA PHE A 20 16.89 5.06 -7.92
C PHE A 20 17.02 6.58 -8.11
N HIS A 21 17.18 7.36 -7.04
CA HIS A 21 17.50 8.79 -7.09
C HIS A 21 18.32 9.20 -5.85
N ILE A 22 18.96 10.38 -5.91
CA ILE A 22 19.75 10.95 -4.80
C ILE A 22 19.10 12.19 -4.15
N GLU A 23 17.98 12.64 -4.71
CA GLU A 23 17.25 13.83 -4.30
C GLU A 23 16.68 13.77 -2.87
N GLU A 24 16.35 14.93 -2.29
CA GLU A 24 15.67 15.06 -1.00
C GLU A 24 14.17 14.72 -1.11
N GLU A 25 13.73 13.63 -0.46
CA GLU A 25 12.35 13.11 -0.60
C GLU A 25 11.28 14.03 -0.01
N ASN A 26 11.62 14.90 0.94
CA ASN A 26 10.68 15.87 1.50
C ASN A 26 10.51 17.12 0.62
N ALA A 27 11.39 17.34 -0.35
CA ALA A 27 11.35 18.51 -1.22
C ALA A 27 10.44 18.27 -2.44
N SER A 28 9.43 19.12 -2.62
CA SER A 28 8.42 18.99 -3.68
C SER A 28 9.01 19.11 -5.09
N GLY A 29 9.88 20.09 -5.31
CA GLY A 29 10.53 20.33 -6.61
C GLY A 29 11.34 19.11 -7.09
N PRO A 30 12.31 18.61 -6.32
CA PRO A 30 13.06 17.41 -6.66
C PRO A 30 12.18 16.17 -6.88
N MET A 31 11.18 15.94 -6.03
CA MET A 31 10.27 14.79 -6.19
C MET A 31 9.38 14.91 -7.43
N ALA A 32 8.94 16.11 -7.79
CA ALA A 32 8.22 16.34 -9.05
C ALA A 32 9.10 15.96 -10.25
N GLN A 33 10.40 16.27 -10.21
CA GLN A 33 11.34 15.89 -11.26
C GLN A 33 11.58 14.37 -11.32
N VAL A 34 11.69 13.70 -10.17
CA VAL A 34 11.82 12.23 -10.11
C VAL A 34 10.61 11.56 -10.74
N ILE A 35 9.40 11.93 -10.33
CA ILE A 35 8.17 11.36 -10.88
C ILE A 35 8.00 11.72 -12.36
N GLY A 36 8.22 12.98 -12.74
CA GLY A 36 8.12 13.42 -14.15
C GLY A 36 9.07 12.66 -15.08
N ARG A 37 10.29 12.32 -14.62
CA ARG A 37 11.21 11.46 -15.38
C ARG A 37 10.67 10.04 -15.56
N MET A 38 10.04 9.47 -14.53
CA MET A 38 9.40 8.15 -14.65
C MET A 38 8.21 8.18 -15.60
N GLU A 39 7.40 9.24 -15.55
CA GLU A 39 6.30 9.44 -16.49
C GLU A 39 6.78 9.56 -17.93
N ALA A 40 7.85 10.34 -18.18
CA ALA A 40 8.46 10.45 -19.49
C ALA A 40 8.95 9.10 -20.01
N ILE A 41 9.60 8.28 -19.16
CA ILE A 41 10.03 6.92 -19.54
C ILE A 41 8.82 6.06 -19.90
N ALA A 42 7.75 6.09 -19.11
CA ALA A 42 6.54 5.31 -19.37
C ALA A 42 5.86 5.75 -20.68
N ALA A 43 5.78 7.06 -20.94
CA ALA A 43 5.23 7.62 -22.17
C ALA A 43 6.07 7.22 -23.40
N ASP A 44 7.40 7.30 -23.31
CA ASP A 44 8.30 7.00 -24.41
C ASP A 44 8.37 5.50 -24.76
N THR A 45 8.20 4.63 -23.77
CA THR A 45 8.45 3.18 -23.92
C THR A 45 7.20 2.32 -23.87
N GLY A 46 6.07 2.87 -23.42
CA GLY A 46 4.86 2.11 -23.10
C GLY A 46 4.99 1.20 -21.87
N CYS A 47 6.13 1.25 -21.16
CA CYS A 47 6.37 0.42 -19.98
C CYS A 47 5.74 1.06 -18.73
N SER A 48 4.84 0.34 -18.06
CA SER A 48 4.31 0.77 -16.77
C SER A 48 5.39 0.68 -15.71
N ILE A 49 5.48 1.68 -14.82
CA ILE A 49 6.44 1.70 -13.72
C ILE A 49 5.67 1.62 -12.40
N VAL A 50 6.02 0.62 -11.59
CA VAL A 50 5.59 0.51 -10.19
C VAL A 50 6.83 0.64 -9.33
N PHE A 51 6.78 1.46 -8.28
CA PHE A 51 7.87 1.57 -7.33
C PHE A 51 7.37 1.34 -5.90
N LEU A 52 8.23 0.74 -5.08
CA LEU A 52 7.96 0.54 -3.67
C LEU A 52 8.41 1.77 -2.91
N HIS A 53 7.57 2.25 -2.00
CA HIS A 53 7.86 3.42 -1.19
C HIS A 53 7.43 3.20 0.26
N HIS A 54 8.18 3.81 1.18
CA HIS A 54 7.94 3.63 2.60
C HIS A 54 6.75 4.48 3.06
N ALA A 55 5.92 3.92 3.95
CA ALA A 55 5.00 4.71 4.73
C ALA A 55 5.76 5.58 5.76
N SER A 56 5.17 6.72 6.14
CA SER A 56 5.67 7.56 7.21
C SER A 56 5.50 6.86 8.56
N LYS A 57 6.41 7.14 9.49
CA LYS A 57 6.31 6.62 10.87
C LYS A 57 5.00 7.04 11.55
N GLY A 58 4.57 8.29 11.31
CA GLY A 58 3.33 8.82 11.87
C GLY A 58 2.10 8.05 11.39
N ALA A 59 1.99 7.78 10.09
CA ALA A 59 0.90 6.98 9.54
C ALA A 59 0.89 5.55 10.11
N ALA A 60 2.07 4.94 10.26
CA ALA A 60 2.19 3.61 10.87
C ALA A 60 1.73 3.61 12.34
N MET A 61 2.13 4.60 13.14
CA MET A 61 1.75 4.70 14.56
C MET A 61 0.26 4.97 14.76
N MET A 62 -0.37 5.73 13.87
CA MET A 62 -1.80 6.05 13.94
C MET A 62 -2.70 4.96 13.33
N GLY A 63 -2.13 3.88 12.80
CA GLY A 63 -2.90 2.86 12.07
C GLY A 63 -3.50 3.37 10.75
N ALA A 64 -3.03 4.51 10.25
CA ALA A 64 -3.51 5.16 9.03
C ALA A 64 -2.68 4.78 7.80
N GLY A 65 -2.09 3.59 7.80
CA GLY A 65 -1.20 3.10 6.74
C GLY A 65 -1.92 2.84 5.41
N ASP A 66 -3.25 2.82 5.42
CA ASP A 66 -4.11 2.63 4.25
C ASP A 66 -4.49 3.93 3.54
N GLN A 67 -4.14 5.08 4.12
CA GLN A 67 -4.45 6.39 3.53
C GLN A 67 -3.48 6.75 2.41
N GLN A 68 -3.94 7.53 1.42
CA GLN A 68 -3.08 8.00 0.33
C GLN A 68 -1.85 8.76 0.88
N GLN A 69 -2.07 9.65 1.85
CA GLN A 69 -1.01 10.45 2.48
C GLN A 69 -0.17 9.67 3.51
N ALA A 70 -0.35 8.34 3.61
CA ALA A 70 0.48 7.50 4.46
C ALA A 70 1.92 7.40 3.98
N SER A 71 2.18 7.68 2.69
CA SER A 71 3.53 7.73 2.12
C SER A 71 4.43 8.70 2.89
N ARG A 72 5.70 8.33 3.09
CA ARG A 72 6.74 9.27 3.53
C ARG A 72 7.00 10.32 2.44
N GLY A 73 7.67 11.42 2.79
CA GLY A 73 8.20 12.38 1.82
C GLY A 73 7.17 13.43 1.41
N SER A 74 7.47 14.11 0.31
CA SER A 74 6.60 15.14 -0.26
C SER A 74 5.29 14.54 -0.76
N SER A 75 4.17 15.24 -0.55
CA SER A 75 2.85 14.85 -1.06
C SER A 75 2.85 14.69 -2.58
N VAL A 76 3.74 15.40 -3.28
CA VAL A 76 3.96 15.30 -4.74
C VAL A 76 4.11 13.84 -5.21
N LEU A 77 4.72 12.98 -4.40
CA LEU A 77 4.86 11.56 -4.74
C LEU A 77 3.50 10.88 -4.89
N VAL A 78 2.56 11.15 -3.99
CA VAL A 78 1.22 10.53 -4.02
C VAL A 78 0.25 11.30 -4.90
N ASP A 79 0.46 12.60 -5.07
CA ASP A 79 -0.39 13.46 -5.89
C ASP A 79 -0.20 13.17 -7.38
N ASN A 80 1.04 12.89 -7.82
CA ASN A 80 1.37 12.69 -9.24
C ASN A 80 1.26 11.24 -9.72
N ILE A 81 1.18 10.25 -8.83
CA ILE A 81 0.94 8.86 -9.26
C ILE A 81 -0.52 8.62 -9.64
N ARG A 82 -0.74 7.71 -10.59
CA ARG A 82 -2.07 7.32 -11.07
C ARG A 82 -2.74 6.23 -10.23
N TRP A 83 -1.93 5.50 -9.46
CA TRP A 83 -2.34 4.35 -8.68
C TRP A 83 -1.43 4.17 -7.46
N GLN A 84 -2.02 3.85 -6.31
CA GLN A 84 -1.29 3.57 -5.07
C GLN A 84 -1.97 2.41 -4.33
N SER A 85 -1.19 1.39 -3.99
CA SER A 85 -1.60 0.34 -3.05
C SER A 85 -0.82 0.40 -1.76
N TYR A 86 -1.38 -0.22 -0.72
CA TYR A 86 -0.71 -0.40 0.57
C TYR A 86 -0.72 -1.88 0.98
N LEU A 87 0.22 -2.22 1.87
CA LEU A 87 0.22 -3.45 2.64
C LEU A 87 0.22 -3.05 4.12
N SER A 88 -0.79 -3.47 4.86
CA SER A 88 -0.92 -3.21 6.29
C SER A 88 -0.99 -4.52 7.08
N SER A 89 -0.39 -4.56 8.26
CA SER A 89 -0.51 -5.72 9.15
C SER A 89 -1.85 -5.67 9.89
N MET A 90 -2.43 -6.84 10.18
CA MET A 90 -3.67 -6.91 10.94
C MET A 90 -3.51 -6.29 12.35
N THR A 91 -4.37 -5.31 12.64
CA THR A 91 -4.52 -4.70 13.96
C THR A 91 -5.27 -5.64 14.91
N SER A 92 -5.17 -5.42 16.22
CA SER A 92 -5.92 -6.21 17.19
C SER A 92 -7.44 -6.04 17.04
N ALA A 93 -7.91 -4.84 16.65
CA ALA A 93 -9.32 -4.58 16.37
C ALA A 93 -9.83 -5.34 15.12
N GLU A 94 -9.03 -5.38 14.04
CA GLU A 94 -9.34 -6.20 12.87
C GLU A 94 -9.31 -7.70 13.23
N ALA A 95 -8.37 -8.15 14.05
CA ALA A 95 -8.31 -9.53 14.49
C ALA A 95 -9.60 -9.97 15.21
N GLU A 96 -10.12 -9.13 16.12
CA GLU A 96 -11.42 -9.34 16.75
C GLU A 96 -12.57 -9.37 15.73
N GLU A 97 -12.62 -8.40 14.79
CA GLU A 97 -13.67 -8.34 13.76
C GLU A 97 -13.70 -9.60 12.87
N TRP A 98 -12.53 -10.14 12.54
CA TRP A 98 -12.37 -11.28 11.63
C TRP A 98 -12.23 -12.62 12.36
N GLY A 99 -12.35 -12.65 13.69
CA GLY A 99 -12.26 -13.87 14.49
C GLY A 99 -10.88 -14.55 14.42
N VAL A 100 -9.82 -13.76 14.33
CA VAL A 100 -8.42 -14.22 14.31
C VAL A 100 -7.82 -14.05 15.70
N ASP A 101 -7.17 -15.10 16.21
CA ASP A 101 -6.45 -15.01 17.48
C ASP A 101 -5.33 -13.95 17.43
N ASP A 102 -5.17 -13.15 18.50
CA ASP A 102 -4.25 -12.01 18.50
C ASP A 102 -2.77 -12.44 18.30
N ASP A 103 -2.39 -13.64 18.73
CA ASP A 103 -1.06 -14.21 18.48
C ASP A 103 -0.82 -14.54 16.99
N GLN A 104 -1.90 -14.85 16.26
CA GLN A 104 -1.89 -15.18 14.84
C GLN A 104 -1.99 -13.94 13.93
N ARG A 105 -2.50 -12.81 14.42
CA ARG A 105 -2.79 -11.64 13.57
C ARG A 105 -1.58 -11.12 12.78
N ARG A 106 -0.37 -11.25 13.33
CA ARG A 106 0.88 -10.81 12.66
C ARG A 106 1.20 -11.57 11.38
N PHE A 107 0.57 -12.73 11.17
CA PHE A 107 0.67 -13.47 9.92
C PHE A 107 -0.30 -12.96 8.85
N PHE A 108 -1.22 -12.06 9.18
CA PHE A 108 -2.19 -11.51 8.24
C PHE A 108 -1.79 -10.12 7.76
N VAL A 109 -1.92 -9.92 6.45
CA VAL A 109 -1.60 -8.67 5.74
C VAL A 109 -2.80 -8.27 4.90
N ARG A 110 -3.28 -7.03 5.09
CA ARG A 110 -4.29 -6.40 4.26
C ARG A 110 -3.62 -5.72 3.08
N PHE A 111 -4.05 -6.05 1.88
CA PHE A 111 -3.75 -5.32 0.67
C PHE A 111 -4.97 -4.50 0.28
N GLY A 112 -4.75 -3.25 -0.11
CA GLY A 112 -5.78 -2.43 -0.71
C GLY A 112 -5.20 -1.33 -1.59
N VAL A 113 -6.09 -0.54 -2.20
CA VAL A 113 -5.74 0.53 -3.14
C VAL A 113 -6.24 1.85 -2.58
N SER A 114 -5.32 2.71 -2.17
CA SER A 114 -5.63 4.03 -1.61
C SER A 114 -5.91 5.08 -2.70
N LYS A 115 -5.47 4.83 -3.94
CA LYS A 115 -5.71 5.73 -5.09
C LYS A 115 -5.79 4.93 -6.39
N ALA A 116 -6.80 5.23 -7.22
CA ALA A 116 -6.92 4.71 -8.58
C ALA A 116 -7.65 5.72 -9.48
N ASN A 117 -6.92 6.38 -10.38
CA ASN A 117 -7.51 7.46 -11.20
C ASN A 117 -8.44 6.95 -12.33
N TYR A 118 -8.28 5.71 -12.78
CA TYR A 118 -8.95 5.18 -13.97
C TYR A 118 -9.83 3.95 -13.69
N GLY A 119 -10.19 3.70 -12.44
CA GLY A 119 -10.90 2.48 -12.05
C GLY A 119 -11.91 2.69 -10.94
N ALA A 120 -12.79 1.70 -10.78
CA ALA A 120 -13.64 1.61 -9.61
C ALA A 120 -12.80 1.36 -8.34
N PRO A 121 -13.33 1.69 -7.15
CA PRO A 121 -12.71 1.30 -5.89
C PRO A 121 -12.42 -0.20 -5.84
N PHE A 122 -11.26 -0.56 -5.28
CA PHE A 122 -10.86 -1.95 -5.10
C PHE A 122 -11.30 -2.41 -3.71
N ALA A 123 -11.87 -3.61 -3.63
CA ALA A 123 -12.08 -4.24 -2.34
C ALA A 123 -10.74 -4.66 -1.74
N ASP A 124 -10.56 -4.35 -0.46
CA ASP A 124 -9.41 -4.85 0.31
C ASP A 124 -9.41 -6.37 0.36
N ARG A 125 -8.21 -6.94 0.43
CA ARG A 125 -7.98 -8.39 0.48
C ARG A 125 -7.04 -8.73 1.61
N TRP A 126 -7.42 -9.73 2.39
CA TRP A 126 -6.55 -10.33 3.39
C TRP A 126 -5.69 -11.43 2.77
N PHE A 127 -4.44 -11.46 3.18
CA PHE A 127 -3.47 -12.49 2.86
C PHE A 127 -2.89 -13.04 4.15
N ARG A 128 -2.55 -14.33 4.17
CA ARG A 128 -1.74 -14.96 5.23
C ARG A 128 -0.32 -15.18 4.74
N ARG A 129 0.66 -14.92 5.59
CA ARG A 129 2.07 -15.21 5.36
C ARG A 129 2.35 -16.68 5.60
N HIS A 130 3.01 -17.30 4.64
CA HIS A 130 3.47 -18.68 4.68
C HIS A 130 5.00 -18.75 4.63
N ASP A 131 5.52 -19.98 4.55
CA ASP A 131 6.94 -20.28 4.40
C ASP A 131 7.59 -19.47 3.28
N GLY A 132 8.82 -19.01 3.53
CA GLY A 132 9.54 -18.12 2.61
C GLY A 132 8.96 -16.71 2.52
N GLY A 133 7.97 -16.35 3.35
CA GLY A 133 7.37 -15.02 3.39
C GLY A 133 6.28 -14.79 2.34
N VAL A 134 5.90 -15.82 1.57
CA VAL A 134 4.88 -15.75 0.52
C VAL A 134 3.52 -15.41 1.11
N LEU A 135 2.82 -14.47 0.50
CA LEU A 135 1.46 -14.09 0.87
C LEU A 135 0.45 -14.88 0.03
N LYS A 136 -0.41 -15.66 0.67
CA LYS A 136 -1.52 -16.38 0.03
C LYS A 136 -2.86 -15.77 0.46
N PRO A 137 -3.88 -15.71 -0.42
CA PRO A 137 -5.19 -15.20 -0.04
C PRO A 137 -5.72 -15.90 1.22
N ALA A 138 -6.22 -15.12 2.17
CA ALA A 138 -6.87 -15.62 3.36
C ALA A 138 -8.40 -15.59 3.17
N VAL A 139 -9.07 -16.69 3.49
CA VAL A 139 -10.53 -16.74 3.59
C VAL A 139 -10.86 -16.46 5.05
N LEU A 140 -11.41 -15.28 5.33
CA LEU A 140 -11.83 -14.84 6.65
C LEU A 140 -13.33 -14.58 6.65
N GLU A 141 -14.01 -14.97 7.72
CA GLU A 141 -15.43 -14.69 7.94
C GLU A 141 -15.55 -13.63 9.04
N ARG A 142 -16.32 -12.57 8.79
CA ARG A 142 -16.56 -11.56 9.81
C ARG A 142 -17.39 -12.15 10.93
N GLN A 143 -16.97 -11.95 12.17
CA GLN A 143 -17.83 -12.27 13.30
C GLN A 143 -19.02 -11.32 13.33
N ARG A 144 -20.24 -11.87 13.36
CA ARG A 144 -21.44 -11.07 13.65
C ARG A 144 -21.29 -10.56 15.09
N LYS A 145 -21.24 -9.25 15.29
CA LYS A 145 -21.41 -8.66 16.62
C LYS A 145 -22.73 -9.19 17.19
N SER A 146 -22.67 -10.01 18.25
CA SER A 146 -23.86 -10.36 19.01
C SER A 146 -24.47 -9.05 19.50
N LYS A 147 -25.70 -8.72 19.07
CA LYS A 147 -26.44 -7.59 19.64
C LYS A 147 -26.47 -7.83 21.15
N GLY A 148 -25.81 -6.95 21.91
CA GLY A 148 -25.78 -7.04 23.36
C GLY A 148 -27.21 -7.18 23.87
N VAL A 149 -27.45 -8.21 24.68
CA VAL A 149 -28.70 -8.32 25.44
C VAL A 149 -28.81 -7.04 26.27
N PRO A 150 -29.89 -6.25 26.19
CA PRO A 150 -30.08 -5.10 27.06
C PRO A 150 -29.93 -5.60 28.50
N ARG A 151 -29.04 -5.00 29.28
CA ARG A 151 -28.98 -5.23 30.72
C ARG A 151 -30.36 -4.86 31.27
N GLY A 152 -31.14 -5.87 31.63
CA GLY A 152 -32.37 -5.68 32.37
C GLY A 152 -32.03 -4.97 33.67
N GLU A 153 -32.72 -3.85 33.91
CA GLU A 153 -32.75 -3.15 35.18
C GLU A 153 -33.24 -4.14 36.26
N ALA A 154 -32.51 -4.19 37.37
CA ALA A 154 -32.94 -4.79 38.63
C ALA A 154 -32.70 -3.74 39.73
#